data_AF-R7UBE8-F1
#
_entry.id   AF-R7UBE8-F1
#
_cell.length_a   1.000
_cell.length_b   1.000
_cell.length_c   1.000
_cell.angle_alpha   90.00
_cell.angle_beta   90.00
_cell.angle_gamma   90.00
#
_symmetry.space_group_name_H-M   'P 1'
#
loop_
_entity.id
_entity.type
_entity.pdbx_description
1 polymer ?
#
loop_
_entity_poly.entity_id
_entity_poly.type
_entity_poly.pdbx_seq_one_letter_code
_entity_poly.pdbx_strand_id
1 'polypeptide(L)'
;MARKARRLRMNSQYLLVTLLKKSLRHPVVHDSVWESGRKFWCPFCQKEVNRHWTSDNETVQNGGFLEHLSSKEHHRNSYKFWRQNHLNEERRGKILLREELIDKFEAKSEKAMVTYREEKQNSLKKAADELKLEEDSRWRMAWHHEQMVGLTLALYCGF
;
A
#
# COMPACT_ATOMS: atom_id res chain seq x y z
N MET A 1 22.90 -31.86 -2.24
CA MET A 1 22.34 -30.78 -1.37
C MET A 1 21.43 -29.78 -2.10
N ALA A 2 21.69 -29.42 -3.37
CA ALA A 2 20.87 -28.46 -4.13
C ALA A 2 19.37 -28.79 -4.26
N ARG A 3 18.98 -30.07 -4.39
CA ARG A 3 17.57 -30.50 -4.47
C ARG A 3 16.78 -30.24 -3.18
N LYS A 4 17.41 -30.40 -2.01
CA LYS A 4 16.77 -30.18 -0.69
C LYS A 4 16.57 -28.68 -0.41
N ALA A 5 17.56 -27.86 -0.76
CA ALA A 5 17.45 -26.40 -0.71
C ALA A 5 16.39 -25.85 -1.69
N ARG A 6 16.32 -26.36 -2.93
CA ARG A 6 15.22 -26.04 -3.87
C ARG A 6 13.84 -26.39 -3.31
N ARG A 7 13.69 -27.56 -2.68
CA ARG A 7 12.42 -28.01 -2.08
C ARG A 7 11.98 -27.15 -0.90
N LEU A 8 12.93 -26.71 -0.05
CA LEU A 8 12.64 -25.80 1.08
C LEU A 8 12.23 -24.39 0.61
N ARG A 9 12.90 -23.84 -0.41
CA ARG A 9 12.54 -22.56 -1.03
C ARG A 9 11.13 -22.60 -1.65
N MET A 10 10.78 -23.72 -2.27
CA MET A 10 9.46 -23.93 -2.88
C MET A 10 8.32 -24.00 -1.83
N ASN A 11 8.56 -24.58 -0.66
CA ASN A 11 7.59 -24.58 0.44
C ASN A 11 7.33 -23.17 0.99
N SER A 12 8.38 -22.33 1.12
CA SER A 12 8.19 -20.94 1.56
C SER A 12 7.45 -20.10 0.51
N GLN A 13 7.71 -20.33 -0.77
CA GLN A 13 7.05 -19.64 -1.87
C GLN A 13 5.58 -20.08 -2.06
N TYR A 14 5.28 -21.36 -1.84
CA TYR A 14 3.89 -21.85 -1.77
C TYR A 14 3.12 -21.19 -0.61
N LEU A 15 3.76 -21.05 0.55
CA LEU A 15 3.18 -20.35 1.70
C LEU A 15 2.92 -18.88 1.35
N LEU A 16 3.86 -18.23 0.67
CA LEU A 16 3.74 -16.84 0.24
C LEU A 16 2.54 -16.63 -0.69
N VAL A 17 2.37 -17.45 -1.72
CA VAL A 17 1.19 -17.35 -2.62
C VAL A 17 -0.11 -17.57 -1.85
N THR A 18 -0.13 -18.53 -0.92
CA THR A 18 -1.31 -18.81 -0.10
C THR A 18 -1.65 -17.64 0.84
N LEU A 19 -0.64 -17.00 1.42
CA LEU A 19 -0.81 -15.80 2.26
C LEU A 19 -1.31 -14.62 1.44
N LEU A 20 -0.76 -14.42 0.25
CA LEU A 20 -1.10 -13.29 -0.62
C LEU A 20 -2.49 -13.42 -1.25
N LYS A 21 -3.00 -14.65 -1.42
CA LYS A 21 -4.41 -14.87 -1.75
C LYS A 21 -5.37 -14.32 -0.70
N LYS A 22 -4.94 -14.12 0.56
CA LYS A 22 -5.77 -13.44 1.57
C LYS A 22 -5.94 -11.96 1.24
N SER A 23 -4.93 -11.32 0.66
CA SER A 23 -4.98 -9.91 0.22
C SER A 23 -5.99 -9.68 -0.91
N LEU A 24 -6.38 -10.71 -1.67
CA LEU A 24 -7.44 -10.59 -2.69
C LEU A 24 -8.80 -10.18 -2.11
N ARG A 25 -9.05 -10.50 -0.84
CA ARG A 25 -10.32 -10.15 -0.19
C ARG A 25 -10.36 -8.72 0.29
N HIS A 26 -9.23 -8.24 0.81
CA HIS A 26 -9.06 -6.93 1.42
C HIS A 26 -7.76 -6.30 0.90
N PRO A 27 -7.82 -5.56 -0.23
CA PRO A 27 -6.71 -4.78 -0.71
C PRO A 27 -6.32 -3.74 0.36
N VAL A 28 -5.02 -3.59 0.59
CA VAL A 28 -4.48 -2.58 1.51
C VAL A 28 -3.80 -1.52 0.66
N VAL A 29 -4.13 -0.26 0.92
CA VAL A 29 -3.63 0.90 0.19
C VAL A 29 -2.76 1.73 1.13
N HIS A 30 -1.63 2.21 0.60
CA HIS A 30 -0.68 3.08 1.28
C HIS A 30 -0.35 4.29 0.42
N ASP A 31 0.40 5.24 0.96
CA ASP A 31 0.97 6.34 0.19
C ASP A 31 1.94 5.84 -0.90
N SER A 32 2.08 6.60 -1.99
CA SER A 32 2.94 6.25 -3.13
C SER A 32 4.39 5.97 -2.75
N VAL A 33 4.92 6.63 -1.72
CA VAL A 33 6.30 6.46 -1.23
C VAL A 33 6.49 5.12 -0.52
N TRP A 34 5.42 4.53 0.03
CA TRP A 34 5.48 3.31 0.83
C TRP A 34 5.96 2.12 -0.01
N GLU A 35 7.15 1.61 0.33
CA GLU A 35 7.78 0.48 -0.37
C GLU A 35 7.86 0.66 -1.90
N SER A 36 7.99 1.90 -2.37
CA SER A 36 8.10 2.23 -3.79
C SER A 36 9.25 1.48 -4.48
N GLY A 37 8.98 0.96 -5.67
CA GLY A 37 9.97 0.23 -6.47
C GLY A 37 10.40 -1.14 -5.90
N ARG A 38 9.80 -1.62 -4.81
CA ARG A 38 10.10 -2.97 -4.28
C ARG A 38 9.77 -4.03 -5.31
N LYS A 39 10.72 -4.93 -5.52
CA LYS A 39 10.60 -6.08 -6.40
C LYS A 39 10.55 -7.39 -5.63
N PHE A 40 9.97 -8.40 -6.28
CA PHE A 40 9.92 -9.77 -5.83
C PHE A 40 10.56 -10.68 -6.88
N TRP A 41 11.40 -11.62 -6.45
CA TRP A 41 11.98 -12.61 -7.35
C TRP A 41 11.03 -13.80 -7.55
N CYS A 42 10.48 -13.95 -8.75
CA CYS A 42 9.65 -15.10 -9.10
C CYS A 42 10.53 -16.31 -9.45
N PRO A 43 10.47 -17.42 -8.69
CA PRO A 43 11.28 -18.61 -8.95
C PRO A 43 10.86 -19.34 -10.24
N PHE A 44 9.59 -19.25 -10.62
CA PHE A 44 9.02 -19.96 -11.76
C PHE A 44 9.39 -19.28 -13.07
N CYS A 45 9.35 -17.95 -13.07
CA CYS A 45 9.73 -17.15 -14.23
C CYS A 45 11.20 -16.75 -14.24
N GLN A 46 11.92 -16.95 -13.13
CA GLN A 46 13.33 -16.57 -12.95
C GLN A 46 13.58 -15.09 -13.29
N LYS A 47 12.68 -14.23 -12.84
CA LYS A 47 12.74 -12.78 -13.06
C LYS A 47 12.26 -12.02 -11.84
N GLU A 48 12.71 -10.76 -11.74
CA GLU A 48 12.15 -9.80 -10.81
C GLU A 48 10.82 -9.26 -11.36
N VAL A 49 9.84 -9.14 -10.47
CA VAL A 49 8.52 -8.55 -10.76
C VAL A 49 8.22 -7.50 -9.71
N ASN A 50 7.40 -6.50 -10.07
CA ASN A 50 6.99 -5.50 -9.10
C ASN A 50 6.19 -6.16 -7.98
N ARG A 51 6.53 -5.83 -6.72
CA ARG A 51 5.80 -6.36 -5.58
C ARG A 51 4.45 -5.68 -5.44
N HIS A 52 4.45 -4.37 -5.55
CA HIS A 52 3.29 -3.50 -5.44
C HIS A 52 2.97 -2.90 -6.82
N TRP A 53 1.74 -2.43 -7.00
CA TRP A 53 1.44 -1.47 -8.06
C TRP A 53 1.25 -0.12 -7.39
N THR A 54 1.87 0.92 -7.94
CA THR A 54 1.71 2.31 -7.53
C THR A 54 0.97 3.09 -8.61
N SER A 55 -0.14 3.72 -8.24
CA SER A 55 -0.77 4.81 -8.98
C SER A 55 -0.22 6.14 -8.44
N ASP A 56 -0.42 7.24 -9.16
CA ASP A 56 0.24 8.54 -8.94
C ASP A 56 0.51 8.88 -7.46
N ASN A 57 -0.48 8.73 -6.58
CA ASN A 57 -0.39 9.07 -5.16
C ASN A 57 -0.56 7.89 -4.19
N GLU A 58 -0.93 6.70 -4.67
CA GLU A 58 -1.22 5.55 -3.80
C GLU A 58 -0.59 4.25 -4.30
N THR A 59 -0.16 3.42 -3.36
CA THR A 59 0.40 2.10 -3.61
C THR A 59 -0.55 1.01 -3.11
N VAL A 60 -0.96 0.12 -4.00
CA VAL A 60 -1.73 -1.09 -3.66
C VAL A 60 -0.79 -2.21 -3.24
N GLN A 61 -0.93 -2.64 -1.99
CA GLN A 61 -0.06 -3.67 -1.43
C GLN A 61 -0.19 -5.00 -2.18
N ASN A 62 0.93 -5.58 -2.60
CA ASN A 62 1.02 -6.84 -3.33
C ASN A 62 0.36 -6.86 -4.72
N GLY A 63 -0.10 -5.71 -5.25
CA GLY A 63 -0.82 -5.64 -6.53
C GLY A 63 -0.05 -6.21 -7.71
N GLY A 64 1.15 -5.68 -7.97
CA GLY A 64 2.00 -6.15 -9.09
C GLY A 64 2.41 -7.62 -8.99
N PHE A 65 2.56 -8.16 -7.77
CA PHE A 65 2.83 -9.59 -7.60
C PHE A 65 1.62 -10.44 -7.94
N LEU A 66 0.42 -10.02 -7.54
CA LEU A 66 -0.84 -10.73 -7.83
C LEU A 66 -1.15 -10.72 -9.33
N GLU A 67 -0.95 -9.58 -10.00
CA GLU A 67 -1.04 -9.44 -11.46
C GLU A 67 -0.04 -10.37 -12.18
N HIS A 68 1.19 -10.45 -11.69
CA HIS A 68 2.16 -11.39 -12.24
C HIS A 68 1.68 -12.85 -12.14
N LEU A 69 1.08 -13.25 -11.01
CA LEU A 69 0.60 -14.62 -10.81
C LEU A 69 -0.58 -15.00 -11.70
N SER A 70 -1.41 -14.05 -12.13
CA SER A 70 -2.50 -14.30 -13.09
C SER A 70 -2.02 -14.34 -14.54
N SER A 71 -0.86 -13.74 -14.84
CA SER A 71 -0.36 -13.63 -16.20
C SER A 71 -0.17 -14.98 -16.91
N LYS A 72 -0.52 -15.02 -18.21
CA LYS A 72 -0.30 -16.20 -19.08
C LYS A 72 1.17 -16.64 -19.13
N GLU A 73 2.10 -15.70 -19.03
CA GLU A 73 3.53 -15.97 -18.95
C GLU A 73 3.86 -16.81 -17.71
N HIS A 74 3.36 -16.40 -16.54
CA HIS A 74 3.56 -17.13 -15.30
C HIS A 74 2.97 -18.53 -15.35
N HIS A 75 1.76 -18.67 -15.92
CA HIS A 75 1.12 -19.98 -16.11
C HIS A 75 1.97 -20.93 -16.97
N ARG A 76 2.48 -20.43 -18.11
CA ARG A 76 3.37 -21.21 -19.00
C ARG A 76 4.68 -21.59 -18.33
N ASN A 77 5.34 -20.63 -17.68
CA ASN A 77 6.61 -20.85 -16.99
C ASN A 77 6.47 -21.80 -15.81
N SER A 78 5.38 -21.70 -15.06
CA SER A 78 5.03 -22.65 -14.00
C SER A 78 4.85 -24.05 -14.56
N TYR A 79 4.12 -24.22 -15.67
CA TYR A 79 3.97 -25.52 -16.29
C TYR A 79 5.32 -26.15 -16.70
N LYS A 80 6.18 -25.36 -17.35
CA LYS A 80 7.54 -25.78 -17.73
C LYS A 80 8.39 -26.16 -16.51
N PHE A 81 8.37 -25.32 -15.47
CA PHE A 81 9.12 -25.56 -14.24
C PHE A 81 8.69 -26.85 -13.55
N TRP A 82 7.38 -27.13 -13.47
CA TRP A 82 6.86 -28.36 -12.88
C TRP A 82 7.31 -29.60 -13.64
N ARG A 83 7.18 -29.56 -14.98
CA ARG A 83 7.61 -30.65 -15.85
C ARG A 83 9.10 -30.95 -15.68
N GLN A 84 9.94 -29.92 -15.72
CA GLN A 84 11.40 -30.05 -15.62
C GLN A 84 11.88 -30.56 -14.25
N ASN A 85 11.12 -30.29 -13.18
CA ASN A 85 11.50 -30.68 -11.82
C ASN A 85 10.72 -31.91 -11.31
N HIS A 86 9.92 -32.56 -12.15
CA HIS A 86 9.08 -33.73 -11.83
C HIS A 86 8.27 -33.54 -10.53
N LEU A 87 7.65 -32.35 -10.39
CA LEU A 87 6.90 -31.97 -9.20
C LEU A 87 5.45 -32.47 -9.27
N ASN A 88 4.87 -32.80 -8.10
CA ASN A 88 3.46 -33.20 -8.01
C ASN A 88 2.53 -32.07 -8.49
N GLU A 89 1.64 -32.39 -9.43
CA GLU A 89 0.72 -31.46 -10.08
C GLU A 89 -0.38 -30.92 -9.15
N GLU A 90 -0.75 -31.62 -8.08
CA GLU A 90 -1.83 -31.17 -7.16
C GLU A 90 -1.54 -29.80 -6.55
N ARG A 91 -0.26 -29.50 -6.29
CA ARG A 91 0.14 -28.21 -5.70
C ARG A 91 0.17 -27.07 -6.72
N ARG A 92 0.15 -27.38 -8.02
CA ARG A 92 0.21 -26.39 -9.13
C ARG A 92 -1.03 -25.50 -9.16
N GLY A 93 -2.22 -26.10 -9.08
CA GLY A 93 -3.49 -25.37 -9.13
C GLY A 93 -3.66 -24.35 -7.99
N LYS A 94 -2.94 -24.55 -6.88
CA LYS A 94 -2.97 -23.63 -5.73
C LYS A 94 -2.08 -22.41 -5.91
N ILE A 95 -1.07 -22.48 -6.77
CA ILE A 95 -0.16 -21.36 -7.05
C ILE A 95 -0.71 -20.47 -8.16
N LEU A 96 -1.40 -21.08 -9.13
CA LEU A 96 -2.04 -20.34 -10.20
C LEU A 96 -3.23 -19.51 -9.67
N LEU A 97 -3.33 -18.29 -10.17
CA LEU A 97 -4.46 -17.39 -9.99
C LEU A 97 -5.24 -17.32 -11.30
N ARG A 98 -6.58 -17.38 -11.19
CA ARG A 98 -7.47 -17.15 -12.33
C ARG A 98 -7.54 -15.65 -12.60
N GLU A 99 -7.63 -15.27 -13.87
CA GLU A 99 -7.76 -13.86 -14.30
C GLU A 99 -8.97 -13.19 -13.62
N GLU A 100 -10.12 -13.87 -13.55
CA GLU A 100 -11.34 -13.38 -12.87
C GLU A 100 -11.15 -12.92 -11.40
N LEU A 101 -10.18 -13.49 -10.69
CA LEU A 101 -9.89 -13.12 -9.29
C LEU A 101 -9.10 -11.83 -9.21
N ILE A 102 -8.30 -11.51 -10.24
CA ILE A 102 -7.59 -10.25 -10.35
C ILE A 102 -8.54 -9.14 -10.75
N ASP A 103 -9.45 -9.35 -11.71
CA ASP A 103 -10.43 -8.32 -12.07
C ASP A 103 -11.27 -7.88 -10.85
N LYS A 104 -11.68 -8.84 -10.02
CA LYS A 104 -12.38 -8.57 -8.75
C LYS A 104 -11.49 -7.87 -7.72
N PHE A 105 -10.19 -8.15 -7.71
CA PHE A 105 -9.23 -7.50 -6.84
C PHE A 105 -8.96 -6.05 -7.28
N GLU A 106 -8.85 -5.79 -8.58
CA GLU A 106 -8.70 -4.45 -9.15
C GLU A 106 -9.89 -3.57 -8.78
N ALA A 107 -11.12 -4.05 -9.02
CA ALA A 107 -12.34 -3.32 -8.66
C ALA A 107 -12.45 -3.04 -7.15
N LYS A 108 -11.95 -3.94 -6.30
CA LYS A 108 -11.87 -3.71 -4.85
C LYS A 108 -10.76 -2.73 -4.47
N SER A 109 -9.64 -2.78 -5.18
CA SER A 109 -8.49 -1.92 -4.92
C SER A 109 -8.83 -0.48 -5.26
N GLU A 110 -9.54 -0.25 -6.36
CA GLU A 110 -10.05 1.07 -6.73
C GLU A 110 -10.97 1.64 -5.64
N LYS A 111 -11.92 0.85 -5.14
CA LYS A 111 -12.77 1.26 -4.01
C LYS A 111 -11.94 1.58 -2.75
N ALA A 112 -10.97 0.74 -2.42
CA ALA A 112 -10.09 0.97 -1.27
C ALA A 112 -9.25 2.25 -1.43
N MET A 113 -8.80 2.56 -2.65
CA MET A 113 -8.06 3.79 -2.95
C MET A 113 -8.95 5.02 -2.79
N VAL A 114 -10.21 4.97 -3.24
CA VAL A 114 -11.18 6.06 -3.02
C VAL A 114 -11.39 6.30 -1.53
N THR A 115 -11.71 5.25 -0.76
CA THR A 115 -11.90 5.37 0.69
C THR A 115 -10.65 5.92 1.39
N TYR A 116 -9.46 5.44 1.02
CA TYR A 116 -8.20 5.93 1.58
C TYR A 116 -7.99 7.43 1.31
N ARG A 117 -8.28 7.90 0.08
CA ARG A 117 -8.20 9.32 -0.28
C ARG A 117 -9.18 10.16 0.54
N GLU A 118 -10.42 9.70 0.69
CA GLU A 118 -11.46 10.40 1.47
C GLU A 118 -11.07 10.51 2.94
N GLU A 119 -10.59 9.41 3.55
CA GLU A 119 -10.10 9.40 4.93
C GLU A 119 -8.92 10.38 5.11
N LYS A 120 -7.96 10.36 4.19
CA LYS A 120 -6.81 11.27 4.21
C LYS A 120 -7.24 12.73 4.07
N GLN A 121 -8.16 13.03 3.15
CA GLN A 121 -8.69 14.38 2.96
C GLN A 121 -9.45 14.88 4.20
N ASN A 122 -10.24 14.01 4.83
CA ASN A 122 -10.96 14.35 6.05
C ASN A 122 -10.02 14.63 7.22
N SER A 123 -8.95 13.82 7.37
CA SER A 123 -7.92 14.07 8.38
C SER A 123 -7.18 15.40 8.14
N LEU A 124 -6.87 15.73 6.88
CA LEU A 124 -6.25 17.01 6.52
C LEU A 124 -7.16 18.21 6.82
N LYS A 125 -8.47 18.10 6.53
CA LYS A 125 -9.44 19.16 6.85
C LYS A 125 -9.51 19.41 8.35
N LYS A 126 -9.61 18.34 9.16
CA LYS A 126 -9.62 18.45 10.63
C LYS A 126 -8.36 19.12 11.17
N ALA A 127 -7.18 18.70 10.68
CA ALA A 127 -5.93 19.31 11.07
C ALA A 127 -5.86 20.80 10.67
N ALA A 128 -6.38 21.17 9.49
CA ALA A 128 -6.44 22.56 9.06
C ALA A 128 -7.38 23.41 9.93
N ASP A 129 -8.52 22.87 10.35
CA ASP A 129 -9.46 23.55 11.23
C ASP A 129 -8.89 23.74 12.65
N GLU A 130 -8.17 22.73 13.17
CA GLU A 130 -7.45 22.83 14.45
C GLU A 130 -6.38 23.93 14.41
N LEU A 131 -5.58 24.00 13.33
CA LEU A 131 -4.58 25.05 13.16
C LEU A 131 -5.18 26.44 13.10
N LYS A 132 -6.32 26.62 12.40
CA LYS A 132 -7.03 27.90 12.36
C LYS A 132 -7.54 28.33 13.74
N LEU A 133 -8.11 27.40 14.51
CA LEU A 133 -8.59 27.69 15.86
C LEU A 133 -7.44 28.12 16.80
N GLU A 134 -6.29 27.46 16.68
CA GLU A 134 -5.09 27.83 17.43
C GLU A 134 -4.59 29.22 17.02
N GLU A 135 -4.52 29.49 15.72
CA GLU A 135 -4.11 30.79 15.18
C GLU A 135 -5.05 31.91 15.63
N ASP A 136 -6.37 31.73 15.53
CA ASP A 136 -7.38 32.68 16.00
C ASP A 136 -7.24 32.97 17.50
N SER A 137 -6.88 31.96 18.29
CA SER A 137 -6.67 32.10 19.73
C SER A 137 -5.40 32.91 20.01
N ARG A 138 -4.32 32.69 19.24
CA ARG A 138 -3.09 33.48 19.32
C ARG A 138 -3.33 34.94 18.95
N TRP A 139 -4.04 35.21 17.86
CA TRP A 139 -4.41 36.57 17.44
C TRP A 139 -5.25 37.29 18.49
N ARG A 140 -6.24 36.60 19.08
CA ARG A 140 -7.05 37.17 20.18
C ARG A 140 -6.19 37.55 21.38
N MET A 141 -5.28 36.69 21.82
CA MET A 141 -4.37 36.99 22.93
C MET A 141 -3.45 38.17 22.61
N ALA A 142 -2.86 38.20 21.41
CA ALA A 142 -2.00 39.29 20.96
C ALA A 142 -2.76 40.63 20.93
N TRP A 143 -3.99 40.63 20.40
CA TRP A 143 -4.85 41.80 20.36
C TRP A 143 -5.19 42.33 21.76
N HIS A 144 -5.55 41.45 22.70
CA HIS A 144 -5.78 41.85 24.09
C HIS A 144 -4.51 42.39 24.77
N HIS A 145 -3.35 41.81 24.49
CA HIS A 145 -2.07 42.32 25.00
C HIS A 145 -1.78 43.73 24.48
N GLU A 146 -1.93 43.98 23.18
CA GLU A 146 -1.75 45.32 22.59
C GLU A 146 -2.69 46.36 23.23
N GLN A 147 -3.96 46.00 23.46
CA GLN A 147 -4.90 46.89 24.15
C GLN A 147 -4.48 47.20 25.59
N MET A 148 -4.04 46.18 26.34
CA MET A 148 -3.58 46.37 27.72
C MET A 148 -2.29 47.22 27.77
N VAL A 149 -1.35 47.02 26.86
CA VAL A 149 -0.15 47.86 26.73
C VAL A 149 -0.52 49.30 26.38
N GLY A 150 -1.46 49.51 25.46
CA GLY A 150 -1.96 50.84 25.11
C GLY A 150 -2.62 51.56 26.29
N LEU A 151 -3.49 50.86 27.04
CA LEU A 151 -4.14 51.41 28.24
C LEU A 151 -3.14 51.71 29.36
N THR A 152 -2.15 50.85 29.58
CA THR A 152 -1.10 51.10 30.59
C THR A 152 -0.21 52.27 30.22
N LEU A 153 0.17 52.42 28.95
CA LEU A 153 0.93 53.58 28.48
C LEU A 153 0.15 54.89 28.63
N ALA A 154 -1.16 54.88 28.34
CA ALA A 154 -2.03 56.05 28.55
C ALA A 154 -2.08 56.48 30.02
N LEU A 155 -2.22 55.51 30.95
CA LEU A 155 -2.21 55.78 32.39
C LEU A 155 -0.86 56.30 32.91
N TYR A 156 0.27 55.83 32.37
CA TYR A 156 1.61 56.26 32.78
C TYR A 156 2.05 57.60 32.16
N CYS A 157 1.52 57.97 30.99
CA CYS A 157 1.90 59.21 30.29
C CYS A 157 0.98 60.42 30.61
N GLY A 158 -0.08 60.24 31.41
CA GLY A 158 -0.89 61.34 31.92
C GLY A 158 -1.67 62.11 30.85
N PHE A 159 -2.31 61.37 29.93
CA PHE A 159 -3.41 61.91 29.10
C PHE A 159 -4.76 61.71 29.79
#